data_AF-A0A1I6ARI0-F1
#
_entry.id   AF-A0A1I6ARI0-F1
#
_cell.length_a   1.000
_cell.length_b   1.000
_cell.length_c   1.000
_cell.angle_alpha   90.00
_cell.angle_beta   90.00
_cell.angle_gamma   90.00
#
_symmetry.space_group_name_H-M   'P 1'
#
loop_
_entity.id
_entity.type
_entity.pdbx_description
1 polymer ?
#
loop_
_entity_poly.entity_id
_entity_poly.type
_entity_poly.pdbx_seq_one_letter_code
_entity_poly.pdbx_strand_id
1 'polypeptide(L)'
;MSAISRTTRRAIASALALATAGVALAPPAHAASDPVTAYADLDGDGRQDRVTVEPVADNPNEQLLTATVRGIRLTARVPFDSVVGVQPMRVLDVDGDGREEVAVTEVLGAHTRFLGVWGLLDGLRPVRMADGTPVELVEGGGISSISRYGCRPGKGGRELVQVGALLVDWETFGYEGERVTYSVRDGVAVETARTPVSGGADEVTSGMDPATCA
;
A
#
# COMPACT_ATOMS: atom_id res chain seq x y z
N MET A 1 -69.36 44.71 -44.64
CA MET A 1 -68.53 45.62 -43.83
C MET A 1 -67.25 44.89 -43.45
N SER A 2 -66.10 45.51 -43.79
CA SER A 2 -64.72 45.34 -43.29
C SER A 2 -64.19 43.98 -42.84
N ALA A 3 -62.93 43.60 -43.04
CA ALA A 3 -61.77 44.08 -43.80
C ALA A 3 -60.59 43.15 -43.39
N ILE A 4 -59.42 43.39 -43.97
CA ILE A 4 -58.07 43.13 -43.43
C ILE A 4 -57.33 41.92 -44.00
N SER A 5 -56.57 42.24 -45.05
CA SER A 5 -55.31 41.67 -45.50
C SER A 5 -54.34 41.36 -44.35
N ARG A 6 -53.66 40.20 -44.41
CA ARG A 6 -52.45 39.91 -43.64
C ARG A 6 -51.33 39.45 -44.56
N THR A 7 -50.42 40.38 -44.83
CA THR A 7 -49.15 40.18 -45.54
C THR A 7 -48.21 39.35 -44.66
N THR A 8 -47.74 38.22 -45.19
CA THR A 8 -46.80 37.32 -44.49
C THR A 8 -45.38 37.89 -44.58
N ARG A 9 -44.80 38.28 -43.43
CA ARG A 9 -43.39 38.70 -43.34
C ARG A 9 -42.50 37.46 -43.36
N ARG A 10 -41.57 37.39 -44.32
CA ARG A 10 -40.48 36.39 -44.33
C ARG A 10 -39.45 36.77 -43.26
N ALA A 11 -39.24 35.90 -42.28
CA ALA A 11 -38.15 36.02 -41.33
C ALA A 11 -36.88 35.39 -41.94
N ILE A 12 -35.80 36.18 -42.00
CA ILE A 12 -34.46 35.70 -42.36
C ILE A 12 -33.82 35.19 -41.06
N ALA A 13 -33.59 33.88 -40.97
CA ALA A 13 -32.88 33.29 -39.84
C ALA A 13 -31.37 33.30 -40.13
N SER A 14 -30.62 34.14 -39.41
CA SER A 14 -29.16 34.10 -39.37
C SER A 14 -28.71 33.01 -38.40
N ALA A 15 -28.16 31.92 -38.92
CA ALA A 15 -27.55 30.87 -38.11
C ALA A 15 -26.08 31.23 -37.82
N LEU A 16 -25.79 31.56 -36.55
CA LEU A 16 -24.43 31.76 -36.06
C LEU A 16 -23.93 30.41 -35.49
N ALA A 17 -23.03 29.74 -36.21
CA ALA A 17 -22.41 28.51 -35.73
C ALA A 17 -21.23 28.87 -34.79
N LEU A 18 -21.37 28.60 -33.49
CA LEU A 18 -20.23 28.61 -32.57
C LEU A 18 -19.48 27.28 -32.68
N ALA A 19 -18.24 27.32 -33.17
CA ALA A 19 -17.31 26.20 -33.08
C ALA A 19 -16.73 26.16 -31.65
N THR A 20 -17.10 25.15 -30.87
CA THR A 20 -16.46 24.86 -29.58
C THR A 20 -15.13 24.15 -29.84
N ALA A 21 -14.02 24.86 -29.65
CA ALA A 21 -12.72 24.22 -29.57
C ALA A 21 -12.65 23.40 -28.27
N GLY A 22 -12.81 22.08 -28.38
CA GLY A 22 -12.61 21.17 -27.26
C GLY A 22 -11.13 21.18 -26.87
N VAL A 23 -10.82 21.70 -25.68
CA VAL A 23 -9.50 21.50 -25.07
C VAL A 23 -9.46 20.04 -24.63
N ALA A 24 -8.73 19.21 -25.38
CA ALA A 24 -8.37 17.88 -24.92
C ALA A 24 -7.35 18.03 -23.78
N LEU A 25 -7.80 17.84 -22.54
CA LEU A 25 -6.91 17.64 -21.41
C LEU A 25 -6.17 16.32 -21.65
N ALA A 26 -4.87 16.39 -21.94
CA ALA A 26 -4.02 15.21 -21.87
C ALA A 26 -4.05 14.68 -20.42
N PRO A 27 -4.19 13.37 -20.19
CA PRO A 27 -3.98 12.80 -18.87
C PRO A 27 -2.59 13.22 -18.35
N PRO A 28 -2.44 13.43 -17.03
CA PRO A 28 -1.15 13.80 -16.46
C PRO A 28 -0.09 12.78 -16.88
N ALA A 29 1.07 13.27 -17.32
CA ALA A 29 2.21 12.41 -17.58
C ALA A 29 2.62 11.77 -16.25
N HIS A 30 2.49 10.45 -16.14
CA HIS A 30 3.07 9.70 -15.04
C HIS A 30 4.58 9.88 -15.10
N ALA A 31 5.17 10.47 -14.05
CA ALA A 31 6.61 10.48 -13.93
C ALA A 31 7.06 9.03 -13.86
N ALA A 32 7.82 8.56 -14.85
CA ALA A 32 8.49 7.27 -14.74
C ALA A 32 9.37 7.33 -13.49
N SER A 33 8.99 6.61 -12.43
CA SER A 33 9.84 6.47 -11.26
C SER A 33 10.89 5.41 -11.56
N ASP A 34 12.15 5.71 -11.29
CA ASP A 34 13.25 4.76 -11.44
C ASP A 34 12.96 3.47 -10.64
N PRO A 35 13.37 2.29 -11.14
CA PRO A 35 13.25 1.06 -10.39
C PRO A 35 13.94 1.16 -9.03
N VAL A 36 13.24 0.73 -7.98
CA VAL A 36 13.79 0.65 -6.63
C VAL A 36 14.29 -0.77 -6.40
N THR A 37 15.49 -0.91 -5.84
CA THR A 37 16.12 -2.22 -5.56
C THR A 37 16.29 -2.40 -4.06
N ALA A 38 16.01 -3.61 -3.57
CA ALA A 38 16.38 -4.10 -2.26
C ALA A 38 17.11 -5.45 -2.40
N TYR A 39 17.71 -5.89 -1.30
CA TYR A 39 18.42 -7.15 -1.19
C TYR A 39 17.84 -7.91 0.01
N ALA A 40 17.43 -9.15 -0.20
CA ALA A 40 16.81 -9.99 0.82
C ALA A 40 17.18 -11.47 0.56
N ASP A 41 17.50 -12.24 1.60
CA ASP A 41 17.74 -13.68 1.55
C ASP A 41 16.40 -14.43 1.50
N LEU A 42 15.77 -14.46 0.32
CA LEU A 42 14.42 -14.97 0.15
C LEU A 42 14.33 -16.50 0.28
N ASP A 43 15.45 -17.21 0.05
CA ASP A 43 15.50 -18.67 0.11
C ASP A 43 16.26 -19.25 1.32
N GLY A 44 16.76 -18.37 2.20
CA GLY A 44 17.35 -18.72 3.49
C GLY A 44 18.72 -19.38 3.39
N ASP A 45 19.48 -19.08 2.33
CA ASP A 45 20.79 -19.69 2.09
C ASP A 45 21.97 -18.87 2.60
N GLY A 46 21.68 -17.75 3.25
CA GLY A 46 22.62 -16.78 3.78
C GLY A 46 23.16 -15.82 2.73
N ARG A 47 22.69 -15.87 1.48
CA ARG A 47 23.03 -14.91 0.41
C ARG A 47 21.84 -14.05 0.07
N GLN A 48 22.15 -12.80 -0.23
CA GLN A 48 21.14 -11.81 -0.57
C GLN A 48 20.69 -11.95 -2.02
N ASP A 49 19.39 -12.12 -2.24
CA ASP A 49 18.74 -12.09 -3.54
C ASP A 49 18.36 -10.66 -3.91
N ARG A 50 18.41 -10.37 -5.22
CA ARG A 50 18.04 -9.04 -5.73
C ARG A 50 16.53 -8.96 -5.92
N VAL A 51 15.91 -7.96 -5.30
CA VAL A 51 14.49 -7.64 -5.45
C VAL A 51 14.34 -6.24 -6.03
N THR A 52 13.44 -6.07 -7.00
CA THR A 52 13.13 -4.76 -7.58
C THR A 52 11.64 -4.50 -7.72
N VAL A 53 11.25 -3.24 -7.56
CA VAL A 53 9.94 -2.74 -7.96
C VAL A 53 10.08 -1.64 -9.00
N GLU A 54 9.23 -1.68 -10.02
CA GLU A 54 9.16 -0.66 -11.08
C GLU A 54 7.72 -0.48 -11.55
N PRO A 55 7.31 0.72 -12.02
CA PRO A 55 5.97 0.90 -12.58
C PRO A 55 5.72 0.01 -13.79
N VAL A 56 4.49 -0.48 -13.95
CA VAL A 56 4.12 -1.22 -15.16
C VAL A 56 3.61 -0.27 -16.24
N ALA A 57 4.20 -0.34 -17.43
CA ALA A 57 3.87 0.57 -18.53
C ALA A 57 2.41 0.47 -19.02
N ASP A 58 1.79 -0.70 -18.91
CA ASP A 58 0.42 -0.97 -19.38
C ASP A 58 -0.66 -0.74 -18.32
N ASN A 59 -0.28 -0.50 -17.06
CA ASN A 59 -1.21 -0.25 -15.97
C ASN A 59 -0.58 0.70 -14.94
N PRO A 60 -1.01 1.99 -14.89
CA PRO A 60 -0.41 2.95 -13.98
C PRO A 60 -0.66 2.61 -12.51
N ASN A 61 -1.68 1.81 -12.19
CA ASN A 61 -2.03 1.45 -10.81
C ASN A 61 -1.33 0.17 -10.33
N GLU A 62 -0.35 -0.33 -11.10
CA GLU A 62 0.42 -1.52 -10.76
C GLU A 62 1.92 -1.24 -10.86
N GLN A 63 2.67 -1.93 -10.01
CA GLN A 63 4.11 -2.06 -10.07
C GLN A 63 4.49 -3.54 -10.26
N LEU A 64 5.61 -3.79 -10.93
CA LEU A 64 6.17 -5.12 -11.11
C LEU A 64 7.19 -5.39 -10.01
N LEU A 65 6.85 -6.27 -9.07
CA LEU A 65 7.80 -6.85 -8.15
C LEU A 65 8.55 -7.97 -8.86
N THR A 66 9.87 -7.88 -8.92
CA THR A 66 10.75 -8.91 -9.50
C THR A 66 11.75 -9.35 -8.45
N ALA A 67 11.87 -10.66 -8.23
CA ALA A 67 12.94 -11.26 -7.45
C ALA A 67 13.83 -12.13 -8.34
N THR A 68 15.15 -12.06 -8.16
CA THR A 68 16.10 -12.97 -8.80
C THR A 68 16.76 -13.83 -7.74
N VAL A 69 16.25 -15.06 -7.59
CA VAL A 69 16.70 -16.03 -6.58
C VAL A 69 17.52 -17.11 -7.28
N ARG A 70 18.81 -17.23 -6.94
CA ARG A 70 19.74 -18.19 -7.58
C ARG A 70 19.71 -18.17 -9.12
N GLY A 71 19.54 -16.97 -9.70
CA GLY A 71 19.46 -16.77 -11.16
C GLY A 71 18.09 -17.05 -11.78
N ILE A 72 17.10 -17.49 -11.00
CA ILE A 72 15.71 -17.66 -11.42
C ILE A 72 14.97 -16.35 -11.19
N ARG A 73 14.36 -15.81 -12.25
CA ARG A 73 13.54 -14.61 -12.19
C ARG A 73 12.09 -14.96 -11.87
N LEU A 74 11.58 -14.42 -10.79
CA LEU A 74 10.19 -14.49 -10.34
C LEU A 74 9.56 -13.10 -10.41
N THR A 75 8.28 -13.02 -10.74
CA THR A 75 7.58 -11.73 -10.87
C THR A 75 6.16 -11.77 -10.31
N ALA A 76 5.71 -10.67 -9.72
CA ALA A 76 4.33 -10.44 -9.32
C ALA A 76 3.89 -9.01 -9.70
N ARG A 77 2.62 -8.84 -10.09
CA ARG A 77 1.99 -7.51 -10.20
C ARG A 77 1.41 -7.14 -8.85
N VAL A 78 1.75 -5.95 -8.37
CA VAL A 78 1.39 -5.44 -7.04
C VAL A 78 0.65 -4.12 -7.23
N PRO A 79 -0.41 -3.82 -6.45
CA PRO A 79 -1.05 -2.51 -6.48
C PRO A 79 -0.05 -1.39 -6.19
N PHE A 80 -0.31 -0.20 -6.73
CA PHE A 80 0.62 0.91 -6.68
C PHE A 80 -0.11 2.25 -6.87
N ASP A 81 0.26 3.26 -6.06
CA ASP A 81 -0.16 4.65 -6.28
C ASP A 81 0.81 5.37 -7.23
N SER A 82 0.37 5.49 -8.48
CA SER A 82 1.12 6.08 -9.59
C SER A 82 1.54 7.53 -9.38
N VAL A 83 0.86 8.26 -8.51
CA VAL A 83 1.08 9.69 -8.30
C VAL A 83 2.41 9.94 -7.58
N VAL A 84 2.84 9.02 -6.73
CA VAL A 84 4.00 9.22 -5.85
C VAL A 84 5.24 8.46 -6.33
N GLY A 85 5.10 7.50 -7.25
CA GLY A 85 6.23 6.69 -7.70
C GLY A 85 6.52 5.52 -6.77
N VAL A 86 7.25 4.52 -7.28
CA VAL A 86 7.63 3.34 -6.46
C VAL A 86 8.43 3.76 -5.22
N GLN A 87 8.21 3.06 -4.11
CA GLN A 87 8.78 3.40 -2.81
C GLN A 87 9.86 2.41 -2.38
N PRO A 88 10.80 2.81 -1.49
CA PRO A 88 11.71 1.89 -0.83
C PRO A 88 10.97 0.75 -0.13
N MET A 89 11.32 -0.49 -0.49
CA MET A 89 10.85 -1.70 0.18
C MET A 89 11.41 -1.82 1.59
N ARG A 90 10.76 -2.60 2.45
CA ARG A 90 11.34 -3.07 3.72
C ARG A 90 11.75 -4.53 3.55
N VAL A 91 12.89 -4.90 4.13
CA VAL A 91 13.36 -6.29 4.20
C VAL A 91 13.18 -6.73 5.64
N LEU A 92 12.57 -7.89 5.85
CA LEU A 92 12.16 -8.37 7.17
C LEU A 92 11.85 -9.85 7.12
N ASP A 93 12.08 -10.58 8.20
CA ASP A 93 11.66 -11.96 8.45
C ASP A 93 10.51 -11.93 9.47
N VAL A 94 9.25 -12.04 9.03
CA VAL A 94 8.09 -11.92 9.94
C VAL A 94 7.88 -13.14 10.84
N ASP A 95 8.32 -14.33 10.42
CA ASP A 95 8.03 -15.59 11.13
C ASP A 95 9.25 -16.19 11.86
N GLY A 96 10.41 -15.61 11.64
CA GLY A 96 11.68 -15.93 12.28
C GLY A 96 12.29 -17.21 11.74
N ASP A 97 11.99 -17.59 10.49
CA ASP A 97 12.46 -18.85 9.92
C ASP A 97 13.77 -18.75 9.13
N GLY A 98 14.33 -17.53 9.03
CA GLY A 98 15.58 -17.27 8.34
C GLY A 98 15.45 -17.08 6.84
N ARG A 99 14.24 -17.11 6.28
CA ARG A 99 13.95 -16.60 4.94
C ARG A 99 13.34 -15.21 5.10
N GLU A 100 13.93 -14.22 4.42
CA GLU A 100 13.42 -12.85 4.47
C GLU A 100 12.23 -12.69 3.51
N GLU A 101 11.28 -11.86 3.91
CA GLU A 101 10.25 -11.25 3.08
C GLU A 101 10.63 -9.82 2.67
N VAL A 102 9.85 -9.29 1.73
CA VAL A 102 9.86 -7.88 1.36
C VAL A 102 8.49 -7.25 1.57
N ALA A 103 8.41 -6.15 2.32
CA ALA A 103 7.21 -5.34 2.35
C ALA A 103 7.26 -4.25 1.27
N VAL A 104 6.27 -4.26 0.40
CA VAL A 104 6.15 -3.36 -0.76
C VAL A 104 5.05 -2.36 -0.46
N THR A 105 5.33 -1.05 -0.57
CA THR A 105 4.27 -0.05 -0.43
C THR A 105 3.31 -0.14 -1.61
N GLU A 106 2.04 -0.43 -1.33
CA GLU A 106 0.99 -0.60 -2.33
C GLU A 106 0.11 0.63 -2.44
N VAL A 107 -0.18 1.28 -1.30
CA VAL A 107 -1.03 2.47 -1.22
C VAL A 107 -0.39 3.53 -0.33
N LEU A 108 -0.54 4.79 -0.71
CA LEU A 108 -0.11 5.95 0.06
C LEU A 108 -1.32 6.81 0.43
N GLY A 109 -1.54 6.99 1.73
CA GLY A 109 -2.40 8.02 2.29
C GLY A 109 -1.61 9.28 2.65
N ALA A 110 -2.31 10.33 3.07
CA ALA A 110 -1.71 11.64 3.38
C ALA A 110 -0.52 11.57 4.36
N HIS A 111 -0.53 10.61 5.30
CA HIS A 111 0.57 10.34 6.24
C HIS A 111 0.69 8.85 6.59
N THR A 112 0.18 7.97 5.73
CA THR A 112 0.04 6.54 6.02
C THR A 112 0.50 5.74 4.83
N ARG A 113 1.32 4.71 5.06
CA ARG A 113 1.74 3.75 4.04
C ARG A 113 1.10 2.42 4.35
N PHE A 114 0.56 1.79 3.32
CA PHE A 114 0.03 0.44 3.38
C PHE A 114 0.96 -0.45 2.56
N LEU A 115 1.52 -1.46 3.19
CA LEU A 115 2.52 -2.33 2.60
C LEU A 115 2.05 -3.78 2.60
N GLY A 116 2.02 -4.42 1.44
CA GLY A 116 1.84 -5.85 1.35
C GLY A 116 3.15 -6.57 1.64
N VAL A 117 3.09 -7.70 2.35
CA VAL A 117 4.26 -8.54 2.65
C VAL A 117 4.37 -9.65 1.63
N TRP A 118 5.51 -9.78 0.97
CA TRP A 118 5.75 -10.73 -0.11
C TRP A 118 6.95 -11.62 0.19
N GLY A 119 6.80 -12.93 -0.02
CA GLY A 119 7.84 -13.93 0.24
C GLY A 119 7.92 -15.00 -0.84
N LEU A 120 8.92 -15.88 -0.72
CA LEU A 120 9.10 -17.04 -1.59
C LEU A 120 8.27 -18.23 -1.08
N LEU A 121 7.00 -18.29 -1.52
CA LEU A 121 5.99 -19.26 -1.09
C LEU A 121 5.47 -20.03 -2.32
N ASP A 122 6.25 -20.98 -2.84
CA ASP A 122 6.00 -21.63 -4.13
C ASP A 122 5.82 -20.60 -5.27
N GLY A 123 6.79 -19.70 -5.33
CA GLY A 123 6.80 -18.49 -6.17
C GLY A 123 6.75 -17.22 -5.31
N LEU A 124 6.88 -16.07 -5.95
CA LEU A 124 6.78 -14.79 -5.27
C LEU A 124 5.30 -14.48 -5.00
N ARG A 125 4.88 -14.59 -3.74
CA ARG A 125 3.47 -14.48 -3.32
C ARG A 125 3.31 -13.65 -2.05
N PRO A 126 2.12 -13.07 -1.82
CA PRO A 126 1.87 -12.35 -0.59
C PRO A 126 1.72 -13.34 0.57
N VAL A 127 2.25 -12.96 1.74
CA VAL A 127 1.83 -13.51 3.03
C VAL A 127 0.36 -13.16 3.22
N ARG A 128 -0.44 -14.12 3.70
CA ARG A 128 -1.89 -13.97 3.83
C ARG A 128 -2.35 -14.15 5.27
N MET A 129 -3.42 -13.48 5.64
CA MET A 129 -4.22 -13.82 6.81
C MET A 129 -4.86 -15.21 6.65
N ALA A 130 -5.31 -15.79 7.76
CA ALA A 130 -6.02 -17.08 7.77
C ALA A 130 -7.30 -17.12 6.90
N ASP A 131 -7.93 -15.97 6.66
CA ASP A 131 -9.08 -15.83 5.77
C ASP A 131 -8.71 -15.71 4.28
N GLY A 132 -7.40 -15.74 3.97
CA GLY A 132 -6.85 -15.67 2.63
C GLY A 132 -6.63 -14.25 2.10
N THR A 133 -6.97 -13.20 2.85
CA THR A 133 -6.62 -11.81 2.47
C THR A 133 -5.11 -11.58 2.63
N PRO A 134 -4.46 -10.71 1.83
CA PRO A 134 -3.05 -10.37 2.05
C PRO A 134 -2.82 -9.73 3.42
N VAL A 135 -1.68 -10.02 4.04
CA VAL A 135 -1.20 -9.25 5.19
C VAL A 135 -0.83 -7.84 4.70
N GLU A 136 -1.43 -6.84 5.32
CA GLU A 136 -1.09 -5.44 5.14
C GLU A 136 -0.43 -4.93 6.41
N LEU A 137 0.77 -4.35 6.27
CA LEU A 137 1.45 -3.59 7.30
C LEU A 137 1.13 -2.11 7.10
N VAL A 138 0.93 -1.39 8.20
CA VAL A 138 0.59 0.03 8.14
C VAL A 138 1.63 0.86 8.91
N GLU A 139 2.23 1.84 8.22
CA GLU A 139 3.18 2.79 8.80
C GLU A 139 2.61 4.21 8.73
N GLY A 140 2.45 4.87 9.89
CA GLY A 140 2.15 6.30 9.94
C GLY A 140 0.90 6.64 10.73
N GLY A 141 -0.03 7.39 10.11
CA GLY A 141 -1.30 7.81 10.70
C GLY A 141 -1.44 9.32 11.00
N GLY A 142 -0.34 10.06 10.96
CA GLY A 142 -0.33 11.51 11.25
C GLY A 142 -0.66 11.83 12.71
N ILE A 143 -1.35 12.96 12.95
CA ILE A 143 -1.78 13.38 14.30
C ILE A 143 -3.04 12.63 14.73
N SER A 144 -3.95 12.34 13.80
CA SER A 144 -5.28 11.76 14.11
C SER A 144 -5.27 10.25 14.31
N SER A 145 -4.18 9.57 13.94
CA SER A 145 -4.06 8.13 14.09
C SER A 145 -2.60 7.71 14.19
N ILE A 146 -2.37 6.52 14.70
CA ILE A 146 -1.06 5.90 14.80
C ILE A 146 -1.19 4.48 14.28
N SER A 147 -0.33 4.13 13.34
CA SER A 147 -0.17 2.77 12.85
C SER A 147 1.31 2.40 12.81
N ARG A 148 1.64 1.28 13.44
CA ARG A 148 3.00 0.72 13.50
C ARG A 148 2.93 -0.80 13.49
N TYR A 149 4.04 -1.42 13.10
CA TYR A 149 4.27 -2.84 13.29
C TYR A 149 5.65 -3.07 13.90
N GLY A 150 5.86 -4.28 14.39
CA GLY A 150 7.13 -4.80 14.83
C GLY A 150 7.01 -6.31 15.03
N CYS A 151 8.11 -6.93 15.43
CA CYS A 151 8.16 -8.34 15.72
C CYS A 151 8.65 -8.58 17.14
N ARG A 152 8.24 -9.70 17.73
CA ARG A 152 8.70 -10.10 19.06
C ARG A 152 8.91 -11.61 19.14
N PRO A 153 9.70 -12.09 20.12
CA PRO A 153 9.73 -13.51 20.43
C PRO A 153 8.33 -14.00 20.82
N GLY A 154 7.94 -15.15 20.26
CA GLY A 154 6.63 -15.77 20.47
C GLY A 154 6.71 -17.28 20.55
N LYS A 155 5.57 -17.95 20.77
CA LYS A 155 5.56 -19.42 20.81
C LYS A 155 5.85 -19.99 19.42
N GLY A 156 6.96 -20.70 19.29
CA GLY A 156 7.39 -21.32 18.04
C GLY A 156 8.32 -20.48 17.18
N GLY A 157 8.74 -19.29 17.61
CA GLY A 157 9.68 -18.44 16.87
C GLY A 157 9.37 -16.96 17.07
N ARG A 158 9.12 -16.25 15.97
CA ARG A 158 8.76 -14.83 15.95
C ARG A 158 7.26 -14.65 15.76
N GLU A 159 6.72 -13.58 16.34
CA GLU A 159 5.34 -13.11 16.16
C GLU A 159 5.38 -11.71 15.54
N LEU A 160 4.53 -11.49 14.53
CA LEU A 160 4.25 -10.17 13.98
C LEU A 160 3.25 -9.46 14.89
N VAL A 161 3.50 -8.19 15.21
CA VAL A 161 2.60 -7.35 16.00
C VAL A 161 2.29 -6.09 15.24
N GLN A 162 1.01 -5.72 15.18
CA GLN A 162 0.54 -4.47 14.62
C GLN A 162 -0.24 -3.68 15.67
N VAL A 163 -0.07 -2.36 15.66
CA VAL A 163 -0.85 -1.42 16.47
C VAL A 163 -1.54 -0.43 15.55
N GLY A 164 -2.82 -0.21 15.78
CA GLY A 164 -3.61 0.84 15.17
C GLY A 164 -4.41 1.57 16.24
N ALA A 165 -4.25 2.90 16.35
CA ALA A 165 -4.98 3.72 17.31
C ALA A 165 -5.43 5.05 16.71
N LEU A 166 -6.54 5.58 17.20
CA LEU A 166 -7.12 6.85 16.79
C LEU A 166 -7.00 7.86 17.94
N LEU A 167 -6.80 9.12 17.59
CA LEU A 167 -6.79 10.20 18.56
C LEU A 167 -8.20 10.39 19.14
N VAL A 168 -8.33 10.33 20.46
CA VAL A 168 -9.59 10.52 21.19
C VAL A 168 -9.58 11.74 22.10
N ASP A 169 -8.38 12.24 22.46
CA ASP A 169 -8.20 13.43 23.29
C ASP A 169 -7.15 14.37 22.67
N TRP A 170 -7.60 15.54 22.21
CA TRP A 170 -6.76 16.55 21.56
C TRP A 170 -5.97 17.42 22.55
N GLU A 171 -6.34 17.45 23.83
CA GLU A 171 -5.63 18.24 24.84
C GLU A 171 -4.39 17.50 25.35
N THR A 172 -4.52 16.18 25.54
CA THR A 172 -3.43 15.33 26.05
C THR A 172 -2.70 14.57 24.95
N PHE A 173 -3.19 14.64 23.70
CA PHE A 173 -2.79 13.76 22.61
C PHE A 173 -2.96 12.28 22.99
N GLY A 174 -4.14 11.96 23.54
CA GLY A 174 -4.51 10.61 23.96
C GLY A 174 -5.11 9.81 22.80
N TYR A 175 -4.62 8.59 22.64
CA TYR A 175 -5.03 7.66 21.59
C TYR A 175 -5.72 6.42 22.19
N GLU A 176 -6.65 5.83 21.44
CA GLU A 176 -7.27 4.54 21.74
C GLU A 176 -7.32 3.66 20.50
N GLY A 177 -7.10 2.36 20.68
CA GLY A 177 -7.17 1.41 19.58
C GLY A 177 -6.79 0.00 19.99
N GLU A 178 -6.18 -0.74 19.06
CA GLU A 178 -5.92 -2.16 19.21
C GLU A 178 -4.46 -2.50 18.89
N ARG A 179 -3.91 -3.43 19.67
CA ARG A 179 -2.69 -4.18 19.37
C ARG A 179 -3.07 -5.60 19.02
N VAL A 180 -2.69 -6.04 17.82
CA VAL A 180 -2.98 -7.37 17.31
C VAL A 180 -1.67 -8.12 17.08
N THR A 181 -1.60 -9.33 17.60
CA THR A 181 -0.46 -10.24 17.45
C THR A 181 -0.85 -11.38 16.52
N TYR A 182 0.06 -11.72 15.60
CA TYR A 182 -0.08 -12.81 14.65
C TYR A 182 1.09 -13.80 14.80
N SER A 183 0.78 -15.09 14.79
CA SER A 183 1.76 -16.12 14.44
C SER A 183 1.75 -16.25 12.93
N VAL A 184 2.90 -16.07 12.28
CA VAL A 184 3.06 -16.31 10.86
C VAL A 184 3.75 -17.66 10.67
N ARG A 185 3.24 -18.50 9.77
CA ARG A 185 3.83 -19.79 9.40
C ARG A 185 3.52 -20.10 7.94
N ASP A 186 4.53 -20.48 7.16
CA ASP A 186 4.38 -20.90 5.77
C ASP A 186 3.57 -19.87 4.95
N GLY A 187 3.82 -18.58 5.19
CA GLY A 187 3.11 -17.48 4.54
C GLY A 187 1.67 -17.24 5.01
N VAL A 188 1.24 -17.84 6.12
CA VAL A 188 -0.09 -17.63 6.71
C VAL A 188 0.02 -17.02 8.10
N ALA A 189 -0.55 -15.82 8.27
CA ALA A 189 -0.70 -15.11 9.52
C ALA A 189 -2.03 -15.48 10.21
N VAL A 190 -1.93 -15.98 11.44
CA VAL A 190 -3.07 -16.31 12.30
C VAL A 190 -3.04 -15.40 13.53
N GLU A 191 -4.12 -14.67 13.76
CA GLU A 191 -4.27 -13.85 14.97
C GLU A 191 -4.21 -14.73 16.23
N THR A 192 -3.31 -14.39 17.15
CA THR A 192 -3.12 -15.10 18.41
C THR A 192 -3.56 -14.30 19.63
N ALA A 193 -3.55 -12.98 19.52
CA ALA A 193 -4.02 -12.09 20.57
C ALA A 193 -4.45 -10.74 19.98
N ARG A 194 -5.46 -10.14 20.61
CA ARG A 194 -5.90 -8.77 20.39
C ARG A 194 -6.15 -8.13 21.73
N THR A 195 -5.54 -6.97 21.95
CA THR A 195 -5.62 -6.25 23.21
C THR A 195 -5.85 -4.77 22.93
N PRO A 196 -6.79 -4.14 23.65
CA PRO A 196 -6.97 -2.71 23.55
C PRO A 196 -5.71 -1.99 24.05
N VAL A 197 -5.41 -0.85 23.43
CA VAL A 197 -4.34 0.06 23.83
C VAL A 197 -4.92 1.45 24.00
N SER A 198 -4.44 2.17 25.01
CA SER A 198 -4.78 3.56 25.22
C SER A 198 -3.60 4.30 25.85
N GLY A 199 -3.57 5.61 25.67
CA GLY A 199 -2.55 6.48 26.25
C GLY A 199 -1.88 7.39 25.22
N GLY A 200 -0.71 7.93 25.58
CA GLY A 200 0.09 8.75 24.67
C GLY A 200 0.66 7.93 23.50
N ALA A 201 1.19 8.64 22.49
CA ALA A 201 1.76 8.01 21.29
C ALA A 201 2.85 6.95 21.62
N ASP A 202 3.76 7.27 22.53
CA ASP A 202 4.86 6.38 22.92
C ASP A 202 4.35 5.14 23.69
N GLU A 203 3.29 5.28 24.47
CA GLU A 203 2.69 4.18 25.24
C GLU A 203 1.99 3.19 24.29
N VAL A 204 1.17 3.71 23.38
CA VAL A 204 0.46 2.91 22.38
C VAL A 204 1.45 2.17 21.45
N THR A 205 2.54 2.83 21.06
CA THR A 205 3.56 2.27 20.16
C THR A 205 4.68 1.54 20.87
N SER A 206 4.60 1.36 22.19
CA SER A 206 5.66 0.70 22.95
C SER A 206 5.96 -0.71 22.41
N GLY A 207 7.22 -0.94 22.03
CA GLY A 207 7.70 -2.19 21.44
C GLY A 207 7.42 -2.35 19.94
N MET A 208 6.84 -1.34 19.27
CA MET A 208 6.58 -1.36 17.82
C MET A 208 7.74 -0.72 17.07
N ASP A 209 8.72 -1.54 16.69
CA ASP A 209 9.85 -1.12 15.86
C ASP A 209 10.02 -2.10 14.68
N PRO A 210 9.85 -1.67 13.42
CA PRO A 210 10.07 -2.52 12.25
C PRO A 210 11.42 -3.24 12.21
N ALA A 211 12.47 -2.64 12.78
CA ALA A 211 13.80 -3.26 12.81
C ALA A 211 13.85 -4.55 13.64
N THR A 212 12.88 -4.76 14.53
CA THR A 212 12.77 -6.03 15.29
C THR A 212 12.33 -7.21 14.43
N CYS A 213 11.85 -6.95 13.21
CA CYS A 213 11.55 -7.96 12.21
C CYS A 213 12.75 -8.27 11.29
N ALA A 214 13.91 -7.66 11.47
CA ALA A 214 15.13 -8.02 10.72
C ALA A 214 15.86 -9.23 11.33
#